data_AF-A0A7C8UWF0-F1
#
_entry.id   AF-A0A7C8UWF0-F1
#
_cell.length_a   1.000
_cell.length_b   1.000
_cell.length_c   1.000
_cell.angle_alpha   90.00
_cell.angle_beta   90.00
_cell.angle_gamma   90.00
#
_symmetry.space_group_name_H-M   'P 1'
#
loop_
_entity.id
_entity.type
_entity.pdbx_description
1 polymer ?
#
loop_
_entity_poly.entity_id
_entity_poly.type
_entity_poly.pdbx_seq_one_letter_code
_entity_poly.pdbx_strand_id
1 'polypeptide(L)'
;MQFDQYFTNERDRNLKIFKDIFIDTSFTDPEGKWNAVKEELIAAAESAGVHLVPRERDDDEVIKMYQDVKKKREILQMRERLSAFSHTTPVKSPIFLTDDSSSSDDGDEVPDTPCKVPAKYSSETKKRKFMALHDKTETPARNNGRKLKLPTDILFRYSDDESFGYNSDTIIRAGLFRDISQPVPEPLEMNSPEFDKHAANHLNREKIPTPMISTSNSLMWVLRKAALSRRWTSATNPRITIIDPRYLEKTYRASDFITGLCKRQPMIPAAHRYVGHYDILVWAEIPKQAIVNVIDYFELLHATSVPRHIHIHFRMDIVSRVKINSVIYGMKFAVACSEEIERAVEDFSAIMLGKAVATDLRDKFITAVSIDWGLGARQENQDVSKYFLPRWTATDAQQLLRLDADMFRKEDQVKSGINQGQDAELLESSDGQLA
;
A
#
# COMPACT_ATOMS: atom_id res chain seq x y z
N MET A 1 -18.82 -11.81 -4.74
CA MET A 1 -17.59 -12.56 -4.37
C MET A 1 -17.48 -13.94 -5.07
N GLN A 2 -18.58 -14.57 -5.53
CA GLN A 2 -18.53 -15.82 -6.29
C GLN A 2 -18.14 -15.68 -7.78
N PHE A 3 -18.36 -14.51 -8.40
CA PHE A 3 -18.12 -14.30 -9.83
C PHE A 3 -16.63 -14.26 -10.20
N ASP A 4 -15.81 -13.52 -9.45
CA ASP A 4 -14.36 -13.42 -9.69
C ASP A 4 -13.63 -14.76 -9.48
N GLN A 5 -14.15 -15.60 -8.59
CA GLN A 5 -13.56 -16.89 -8.29
C GLN A 5 -13.82 -17.91 -9.42
N TYR A 6 -14.95 -17.79 -10.12
CA TYR A 6 -15.26 -18.62 -11.29
C TYR A 6 -14.30 -18.33 -12.45
N PHE A 7 -14.12 -17.06 -12.83
CA PHE A 7 -13.22 -16.67 -13.93
C PHE A 7 -11.75 -16.96 -13.64
N THR A 8 -11.32 -16.83 -12.38
CA THR A 8 -9.93 -17.15 -12.00
C THR A 8 -9.69 -18.66 -12.14
N ASN A 9 -10.63 -19.48 -11.69
CA ASN A 9 -10.53 -20.94 -11.78
C ASN A 9 -10.57 -21.44 -13.23
N GLU A 10 -11.41 -20.84 -14.07
CA GLU A 10 -11.52 -21.20 -15.48
C GLU A 10 -10.28 -20.78 -16.27
N ARG A 11 -9.76 -19.57 -16.01
CA ARG A 11 -8.50 -19.11 -16.61
C ARG A 11 -7.33 -19.99 -16.23
N ASP A 12 -7.20 -20.34 -14.95
CA ASP A 12 -6.08 -21.15 -14.47
C ASP A 12 -6.18 -22.60 -14.97
N ARG A 13 -7.41 -23.13 -15.13
CA ARG A 13 -7.65 -24.43 -15.79
C ARG A 13 -7.24 -24.40 -17.26
N ASN A 14 -7.64 -23.37 -18.01
CA ASN A 14 -7.32 -23.25 -19.43
C ASN A 14 -5.81 -23.02 -19.65
N LEU A 15 -5.17 -22.24 -18.77
CA LEU A 15 -3.72 -22.03 -18.83
C LEU A 15 -2.94 -23.31 -18.53
N LYS A 16 -3.46 -24.15 -17.62
CA LYS A 16 -2.86 -25.44 -17.31
C LYS A 16 -2.97 -26.40 -18.51
N ILE A 17 -4.16 -26.53 -19.10
CA ILE A 17 -4.38 -27.36 -20.29
C ILE A 17 -3.48 -26.90 -21.45
N PHE A 18 -3.35 -25.60 -21.66
CA PHE A 18 -2.47 -25.05 -22.69
C PHE A 18 -1.00 -25.42 -22.47
N LYS A 19 -0.49 -25.30 -21.23
CA LYS A 19 0.89 -25.67 -20.92
C LYS A 19 1.13 -27.17 -21.07
N ASP A 20 0.19 -27.98 -20.57
CA ASP A 20 0.25 -29.42 -20.63
C ASP A 20 0.30 -29.90 -22.10
N ILE A 21 -0.41 -29.24 -23.02
CA ILE A 21 -0.48 -29.65 -24.44
C ILE A 21 0.67 -29.06 -25.28
N PHE A 22 1.00 -27.79 -25.10
CA PHE A 22 1.84 -27.05 -26.06
C PHE A 22 3.25 -26.72 -25.55
N ILE A 23 3.55 -26.95 -24.27
CA ILE A 23 4.86 -26.63 -23.70
C ILE A 23 5.54 -27.89 -23.15
N ASP A 24 4.82 -28.68 -22.37
CA ASP A 24 5.42 -29.79 -21.60
C ASP A 24 5.22 -31.18 -22.25
N THR A 25 4.50 -31.26 -23.38
CA THR A 25 4.34 -32.51 -24.13
C THR A 25 5.40 -32.59 -25.22
N SER A 26 6.20 -33.67 -25.19
CA SER A 26 7.06 -34.05 -26.31
C SER A 26 6.21 -34.25 -27.57
N PHE A 27 6.61 -33.63 -28.69
CA PHE A 27 5.89 -33.74 -29.98
C PHE A 27 5.72 -35.20 -30.44
N THR A 28 6.70 -36.04 -30.10
CA THR A 28 6.57 -37.49 -30.16
C THR A 28 5.69 -37.94 -29.00
N ASP A 29 4.41 -38.16 -29.29
CA ASP A 29 3.40 -38.75 -28.40
C ASP A 29 3.49 -40.29 -28.53
N PRO A 30 4.36 -40.96 -27.76
CA PRO A 30 4.69 -42.37 -28.01
C PRO A 30 3.54 -43.27 -27.53
N GLU A 31 2.72 -42.77 -26.61
CA GLU A 31 1.57 -43.44 -26.01
C GLU A 31 0.26 -43.14 -26.78
N GLY A 32 0.31 -42.30 -27.82
CA GLY A 32 -0.84 -41.95 -28.67
C GLY A 32 -1.96 -41.23 -27.93
N LYS A 33 -1.67 -40.61 -26.79
CA LYS A 33 -2.65 -39.98 -25.90
C LYS A 33 -3.38 -38.80 -26.55
N TRP A 34 -2.77 -38.17 -27.55
CA TRP A 34 -3.25 -36.97 -28.21
C TRP A 34 -3.74 -37.21 -29.64
N ASN A 35 -3.75 -38.45 -30.12
CA ASN A 35 -4.15 -38.78 -31.49
C ASN A 35 -5.57 -38.31 -31.82
N ALA A 36 -6.54 -38.53 -30.93
CA ALA A 36 -7.91 -38.09 -31.14
C ALA A 36 -8.03 -36.56 -31.30
N VAL A 37 -7.26 -35.80 -30.52
CA VAL A 37 -7.25 -34.33 -30.60
C VAL A 37 -6.53 -33.85 -31.86
N LYS A 38 -5.47 -34.55 -32.30
CA LYS A 38 -4.77 -34.28 -33.56
C LYS A 38 -5.68 -34.49 -34.76
N GLU A 39 -6.44 -35.59 -34.78
CA GLU A 39 -7.41 -35.89 -35.84
C GLU A 39 -8.52 -34.85 -35.89
N GLU A 40 -9.06 -34.43 -34.75
CA GLU A 40 -10.09 -33.39 -34.68
C GLU A 40 -9.56 -32.04 -35.20
N LEU A 41 -8.33 -31.65 -34.84
CA LEU A 41 -7.70 -30.42 -35.32
C LEU A 41 -7.40 -30.45 -36.82
N ILE A 42 -6.95 -31.58 -37.35
CA ILE A 42 -6.70 -31.75 -38.80
C ILE A 42 -8.03 -31.63 -39.56
N ALA A 43 -9.08 -32.32 -39.13
CA ALA A 43 -10.39 -32.25 -39.75
C ALA A 43 -10.97 -30.83 -39.72
N ALA A 44 -10.83 -30.13 -38.59
CA ALA A 44 -11.27 -28.74 -38.47
C ALA A 44 -10.50 -27.81 -39.41
N ALA A 45 -9.18 -27.97 -39.52
CA ALA A 45 -8.35 -27.15 -40.40
C ALA A 45 -8.65 -27.41 -41.89
N GLU A 46 -8.84 -28.67 -42.28
CA GLU A 46 -9.26 -29.04 -43.64
C GLU A 46 -10.62 -28.41 -44.00
N SER A 47 -11.58 -28.46 -43.07
CA SER A 47 -12.90 -27.83 -43.26
C SER A 47 -12.81 -26.30 -43.45
N ALA A 48 -11.76 -25.68 -42.91
CA ALA A 48 -11.46 -24.25 -43.06
C ALA A 48 -10.54 -23.93 -44.25
N GLY A 49 -10.15 -24.94 -45.05
CA GLY A 49 -9.22 -24.79 -46.18
C GLY A 49 -7.76 -24.53 -45.77
N VAL A 50 -7.39 -24.85 -44.53
CA VAL A 50 -6.05 -24.68 -43.98
C VAL A 50 -5.34 -26.04 -43.94
N HIS A 51 -4.26 -26.19 -44.72
CA HIS A 51 -3.45 -27.40 -44.69
C HIS A 51 -2.46 -27.35 -43.53
N LEU A 52 -2.66 -28.19 -42.52
CA LEU A 52 -1.70 -28.38 -41.44
C LEU A 52 -0.64 -29.40 -41.86
N VAL A 53 0.63 -29.14 -41.55
CA VAL A 53 1.75 -30.07 -41.79
C VAL A 53 2.33 -30.45 -40.42
N PRO A 54 2.32 -31.73 -40.03
CA PRO A 54 2.97 -32.18 -38.81
C PRO A 54 4.46 -31.89 -38.86
N ARG A 55 5.02 -31.34 -37.78
CA ARG A 55 6.46 -31.12 -37.62
C ARG A 55 6.97 -31.91 -36.42
N GLU A 56 8.19 -32.41 -36.51
CA GLU A 56 8.84 -33.18 -35.43
C GLU A 56 9.42 -32.29 -34.31
N ARG A 57 9.61 -31.00 -34.59
CA ARG A 57 10.09 -30.00 -33.65
C ARG A 57 9.43 -28.65 -33.92
N ASP A 58 9.28 -27.87 -32.87
CA ASP A 58 8.93 -26.46 -33.02
C ASP A 58 10.05 -25.71 -33.76
N ASP A 59 9.64 -24.70 -34.51
CA ASP A 59 10.56 -23.83 -35.21
C ASP A 59 11.17 -22.86 -34.18
N ASP A 60 12.46 -23.01 -33.90
CA ASP A 60 13.19 -22.18 -32.93
C ASP A 60 13.01 -20.68 -33.23
N GLU A 61 12.84 -20.32 -34.51
CA GLU A 61 12.57 -18.95 -34.93
C GLU A 61 11.17 -18.50 -34.54
N VAL A 62 10.17 -19.38 -34.60
CA VAL A 62 8.78 -19.10 -34.18
C VAL A 62 8.69 -18.97 -32.66
N ILE A 63 9.39 -19.82 -31.90
CA ILE A 63 9.46 -19.70 -30.43
C ILE A 63 10.11 -18.37 -30.05
N LYS A 64 11.24 -18.02 -30.67
CA LYS A 64 11.94 -16.76 -30.45
C LYS A 64 11.05 -15.56 -30.81
N MET A 65 10.36 -15.61 -31.95
CA MET A 65 9.42 -14.58 -32.38
C MET A 65 8.27 -14.43 -31.38
N TYR A 66 7.70 -15.53 -30.87
CA TYR A 66 6.64 -15.48 -29.86
C TYR A 66 7.13 -14.83 -28.56
N GLN A 67 8.33 -15.19 -28.08
CA GLN A 67 8.93 -14.57 -26.91
C GLN A 67 9.17 -13.06 -27.10
N ASP A 68 9.64 -12.66 -28.29
CA ASP A 68 9.85 -11.24 -28.62
C ASP A 68 8.53 -10.46 -28.72
N VAL A 69 7.50 -11.04 -29.33
CA VAL A 69 6.16 -10.45 -29.41
C VAL A 69 5.54 -10.32 -28.02
N LYS A 70 5.68 -11.33 -27.16
CA LYS A 70 5.22 -11.29 -25.77
C LYS A 70 5.93 -10.18 -25.00
N LYS A 71 7.25 -10.09 -25.11
CA LYS A 71 8.06 -9.04 -24.46
C LYS A 71 7.67 -7.65 -24.96
N LYS A 72 7.45 -7.47 -26.27
CA LYS A 72 6.95 -6.21 -26.85
C LYS A 72 5.55 -5.87 -26.34
N ARG A 73 4.65 -6.84 -26.24
CA ARG A 73 3.28 -6.64 -25.69
C ARG A 73 3.32 -6.25 -24.22
N GLU A 74 4.17 -6.87 -23.40
CA GLU A 74 4.35 -6.50 -21.99
C GLU A 74 4.89 -5.07 -21.83
N ILE A 75 5.84 -4.67 -22.69
CA ILE A 75 6.36 -3.29 -22.75
C ILE A 75 5.25 -2.31 -23.17
N LEU A 76 4.46 -2.65 -24.19
CA LEU A 76 3.32 -1.84 -24.65
C LEU A 76 2.24 -1.70 -23.58
N GLN A 77 1.88 -2.79 -22.88
CA GLN A 77 0.93 -2.74 -21.77
C GLN A 77 1.47 -1.92 -20.59
N MET A 78 2.77 -1.99 -20.30
CA MET A 78 3.38 -1.08 -19.31
C MET A 78 3.30 0.37 -19.78
N ARG A 79 3.58 0.65 -21.06
CA ARG A 79 3.45 2.00 -21.64
C ARG A 79 2.01 2.51 -21.62
N GLU A 80 1.03 1.68 -21.98
CA GLU A 80 -0.40 2.01 -21.88
C GLU A 80 -0.85 2.25 -20.44
N ARG A 81 -0.36 1.47 -19.47
CA ARG A 81 -0.64 1.71 -18.05
C ARG A 81 -0.05 3.02 -17.55
N LEU A 82 1.11 3.41 -18.08
CA LEU A 82 1.76 4.69 -17.78
C LEU A 82 1.10 5.86 -18.51
N SER A 83 0.62 5.66 -19.74
CA SER A 83 -0.09 6.70 -20.52
C SER A 83 -1.54 6.88 -20.05
N ALA A 84 -2.22 5.83 -19.60
CA ALA A 84 -3.52 5.92 -18.92
C ALA A 84 -3.42 6.69 -17.59
N PHE A 85 -2.24 6.71 -16.98
CA PHE A 85 -1.90 7.58 -15.85
C PHE A 85 -1.76 9.07 -16.25
N SER A 86 -1.58 9.35 -17.54
CA SER A 86 -1.33 10.70 -18.09
C SER A 86 -2.58 11.40 -18.64
N HIS A 87 -3.72 10.70 -18.76
CA HIS A 87 -4.94 11.22 -19.39
C HIS A 87 -6.19 11.17 -18.49
N THR A 88 -6.03 11.34 -17.18
CA THR A 88 -7.15 11.81 -16.34
C THR A 88 -6.95 13.29 -16.04
N THR A 89 -6.99 14.11 -17.09
CA THR A 89 -7.30 15.52 -16.92
C THR A 89 -8.71 15.63 -16.32
N PRO A 90 -8.91 16.40 -15.26
CA PRO A 90 -10.23 16.56 -14.65
C PRO A 90 -11.17 17.25 -15.64
N VAL A 91 -12.31 16.61 -15.92
CA VAL A 91 -13.50 17.32 -16.38
C VAL A 91 -13.84 18.31 -15.27
N LYS A 92 -13.89 19.59 -15.63
CA LYS A 92 -14.19 20.73 -14.76
C LYS A 92 -15.30 20.39 -13.76
N SER A 93 -14.99 20.47 -12.47
CA SER A 93 -16.01 20.55 -11.43
C SER A 93 -16.82 21.84 -11.62
N PRO A 94 -18.14 21.85 -11.38
CA PRO A 94 -18.95 23.04 -11.52
C PRO A 94 -18.56 24.09 -10.49
N ILE A 95 -18.47 25.34 -10.94
CA ILE A 95 -18.36 26.53 -10.11
C ILE A 95 -19.67 26.67 -9.33
N PHE A 96 -19.62 26.51 -8.00
CA PHE A 96 -20.73 26.90 -7.14
C PHE A 96 -20.65 28.41 -6.92
N LEU A 97 -21.51 29.15 -7.63
CA LEU A 97 -21.91 30.49 -7.23
C LEU A 97 -22.85 30.35 -6.02
N THR A 98 -22.52 31.09 -4.98
CA THR A 98 -23.42 31.40 -3.87
C THR A 98 -24.51 32.33 -4.38
N ASP A 99 -25.77 31.98 -4.16
CA ASP A 99 -26.83 32.99 -4.10
C ASP A 99 -27.84 32.62 -3.02
N ASP A 100 -28.10 33.61 -2.16
CA ASP A 100 -29.15 33.63 -1.16
C ASP A 100 -30.52 33.74 -1.84
N SER A 101 -31.52 32.98 -1.39
CA SER A 101 -32.90 33.47 -1.14
C SER A 101 -33.88 32.36 -0.80
N SER A 102 -34.52 32.53 0.37
CA SER A 102 -35.93 32.27 0.70
C SER A 102 -36.86 31.75 -0.42
N SER A 103 -37.59 30.64 -0.17
CA SER A 103 -39.05 30.65 0.03
C SER A 103 -39.61 29.24 0.27
N SER A 104 -40.84 29.22 0.76
CA SER A 104 -41.71 28.14 1.24
C SER A 104 -42.16 27.07 0.24
N ASP A 105 -42.68 25.99 0.83
CA ASP A 105 -43.96 25.31 0.55
C ASP A 105 -43.97 23.89 -0.05
N ASP A 106 -44.75 23.06 0.67
CA ASP A 106 -45.59 21.91 0.34
C ASP A 106 -45.08 20.63 -0.39
N GLY A 107 -45.30 19.51 0.32
CA GLY A 107 -46.10 18.35 -0.13
C GLY A 107 -45.54 17.42 -1.21
N ASP A 108 -45.27 16.15 -0.86
CA ASP A 108 -46.08 15.00 -1.32
C ASP A 108 -45.45 13.62 -1.02
N GLU A 109 -46.34 12.65 -1.02
CA GLU A 109 -46.31 11.28 -0.49
C GLU A 109 -45.46 10.27 -1.30
N VAL A 110 -44.77 9.35 -0.58
CA VAL A 110 -44.82 7.85 -0.61
C VAL A 110 -45.03 7.19 -2.01
N PRO A 111 -44.31 6.10 -2.43
CA PRO A 111 -44.28 4.85 -1.65
C PRO A 111 -43.08 3.89 -1.71
N ASP A 112 -43.08 3.06 -0.66
CA ASP A 112 -42.45 1.75 -0.50
C ASP A 112 -42.52 0.84 -1.74
N THR A 113 -41.47 0.05 -1.98
CA THR A 113 -41.66 -1.31 -2.52
C THR A 113 -40.56 -2.28 -2.03
N PRO A 114 -40.92 -3.53 -1.69
CA PRO A 114 -40.07 -4.46 -0.95
C PRO A 114 -39.43 -5.52 -1.85
N CYS A 115 -38.41 -6.24 -1.36
CA CYS A 115 -38.14 -7.58 -1.87
C CYS A 115 -37.54 -8.50 -0.81
N LYS A 116 -38.35 -9.48 -0.38
CA LYS A 116 -37.95 -10.69 0.35
C LYS A 116 -37.88 -11.89 -0.61
N VAL A 117 -37.20 -12.93 -0.12
CA VAL A 117 -37.35 -14.39 -0.41
C VAL A 117 -36.47 -14.92 -1.58
N PRO A 118 -35.97 -16.19 -1.61
CA PRO A 118 -36.04 -17.32 -0.65
C PRO A 118 -34.70 -17.99 -0.26
N ALA A 119 -34.87 -18.90 0.71
CA ALA A 119 -33.92 -19.87 1.22
C ALA A 119 -33.72 -21.13 0.34
N LYS A 120 -32.64 -21.85 0.69
CA LYS A 120 -32.28 -23.27 0.43
C LYS A 120 -31.69 -23.60 -0.94
N TYR A 121 -30.40 -23.95 -0.95
CA TYR A 121 -29.93 -25.22 -1.51
C TYR A 121 -28.74 -25.74 -0.70
N SER A 122 -28.96 -26.89 -0.07
CA SER A 122 -27.95 -27.78 0.47
C SER A 122 -27.16 -28.38 -0.69
N SER A 123 -25.82 -28.42 -0.60
CA SER A 123 -25.05 -29.49 -1.24
C SER A 123 -23.76 -29.75 -0.49
N GLU A 124 -23.68 -30.97 0.03
CA GLU A 124 -22.49 -31.59 0.59
C GLU A 124 -21.36 -31.61 -0.45
N THR A 125 -20.18 -31.11 -0.07
CA THR A 125 -18.96 -31.35 -0.85
C THR A 125 -18.06 -32.34 -0.13
N LYS A 126 -18.06 -33.56 -0.69
CA LYS A 126 -17.19 -34.68 -0.38
C LYS A 126 -15.72 -34.26 -0.39
N LYS A 127 -15.04 -34.49 0.74
CA LYS A 127 -13.57 -34.52 0.85
C LYS A 127 -13.01 -35.62 -0.06
N ARG A 128 -12.29 -35.27 -1.12
CA ARG A 128 -11.35 -36.18 -1.78
C ARG A 128 -9.92 -35.74 -1.44
N LYS A 129 -9.25 -36.57 -0.65
CA LYS A 129 -7.80 -36.55 -0.43
C LYS A 129 -7.12 -36.86 -1.77
N PHE A 130 -6.33 -35.94 -2.30
CA PHE A 130 -5.35 -36.25 -3.34
C PHE A 130 -3.99 -36.41 -2.68
N MET A 131 -3.44 -37.63 -2.80
CA MET A 131 -2.04 -37.93 -2.53
C MET A 131 -1.22 -37.33 -3.65
N ALA A 132 -0.46 -36.27 -3.36
CA ALA A 132 0.63 -35.83 -4.21
C ALA A 132 1.93 -36.07 -3.44
N LEU A 133 2.82 -36.86 -4.03
CA LEU A 133 4.24 -36.86 -3.69
C LEU A 133 4.74 -35.43 -3.86
N HIS A 134 4.87 -34.72 -2.74
CA HIS A 134 5.77 -33.60 -2.64
C HIS A 134 6.90 -34.06 -1.74
N ASP A 135 8.14 -33.86 -2.17
CA ASP A 135 9.22 -33.60 -1.24
C ASP A 135 8.69 -32.59 -0.24
N LYS A 136 8.42 -33.06 0.98
CA LYS A 136 8.05 -32.20 2.08
C LYS A 136 9.31 -31.43 2.44
N THR A 137 9.59 -30.37 1.70
CA THR A 137 10.24 -29.22 2.32
C THR A 137 9.26 -28.81 3.41
N GLU A 138 9.56 -29.18 4.64
CA GLU A 138 8.83 -28.75 5.81
C GLU A 138 8.89 -27.23 5.81
N THR A 139 7.88 -26.60 5.21
CA THR A 139 7.60 -25.19 5.48
C THR A 139 7.40 -25.16 7.00
N PRO A 140 8.29 -24.52 7.78
CA PRO A 140 8.19 -24.56 9.23
C PRO A 140 6.77 -24.14 9.59
N ALA A 141 6.07 -25.01 10.32
CA ALA A 141 4.69 -24.80 10.68
C ALA A 141 4.57 -23.38 11.23
N ARG A 142 3.78 -22.55 10.54
CA ARG A 142 3.50 -21.18 10.95
C ARG A 142 3.03 -21.27 12.40
N ASN A 143 3.82 -20.70 13.31
CA ASN A 143 3.55 -20.74 14.74
C ASN A 143 2.30 -19.85 14.99
N ASN A 144 1.13 -20.40 14.67
CA ASN A 144 -0.15 -19.70 14.45
C ASN A 144 -0.79 -19.18 15.75
N GLY A 145 -0.05 -19.10 16.86
CA GLY A 145 -0.63 -18.86 18.19
C GLY A 145 -0.20 -17.58 18.90
N ARG A 146 1.01 -17.06 18.68
CA ARG A 146 1.48 -15.87 19.41
C ARG A 146 1.32 -14.63 18.55
N LYS A 147 0.25 -13.85 18.80
CA LYS A 147 0.18 -12.45 18.35
C LYS A 147 1.42 -11.74 18.90
N LEU A 148 2.29 -11.23 18.02
CA LEU A 148 3.45 -10.44 18.42
C LEU A 148 2.93 -9.18 19.13
N LYS A 149 3.22 -9.07 20.43
CA LYS A 149 2.92 -7.88 21.23
C LYS A 149 4.11 -6.93 21.05
N LEU A 150 3.91 -5.90 20.23
CA LEU A 150 4.92 -4.87 20.04
C LEU A 150 5.02 -3.99 21.30
N PRO A 151 6.25 -3.65 21.74
CA PRO A 151 6.46 -2.77 22.88
C PRO A 151 5.88 -1.38 22.61
N THR A 152 5.66 -0.60 23.66
CA THR A 152 5.19 0.79 23.56
C THR A 152 6.15 1.75 24.24
N ASP A 153 7.41 1.34 24.38
CA ASP A 153 8.48 2.14 24.95
C ASP A 153 9.04 3.14 23.93
N ILE A 154 8.60 3.02 22.67
CA ILE A 154 8.88 3.92 21.57
C ILE A 154 7.68 3.93 20.63
N LEU A 155 7.33 5.10 20.10
CA LEU A 155 6.26 5.28 19.13
C LEU A 155 6.80 5.93 17.87
N PHE A 156 6.08 5.69 16.78
CA PHE A 156 6.38 6.16 15.44
C PHE A 156 5.16 6.89 14.91
N ARG A 157 5.37 8.01 14.21
CA ARG A 157 4.30 8.73 13.53
C ARG A 157 4.71 9.00 12.10
N TYR A 158 3.76 8.77 11.21
CA TYR A 158 3.80 9.28 9.85
C TYR A 158 3.04 10.62 9.81
N SER A 159 3.60 11.61 9.13
CA SER A 159 2.89 12.84 8.76
C SER A 159 3.34 13.35 7.39
N ASP A 160 2.47 14.11 6.73
CA ASP A 160 2.70 14.86 5.49
C ASP A 160 2.03 16.24 5.61
N ASP A 161 2.11 17.05 4.55
CA ASP A 161 1.48 18.38 4.53
C ASP A 161 -0.07 18.33 4.60
N GLU A 162 -0.68 17.18 4.31
CA GLU A 162 -2.12 16.93 4.41
C GLU A 162 -2.53 16.40 5.81
N SER A 163 -1.56 16.11 6.67
CA SER A 163 -1.83 15.58 7.99
C SER A 163 -2.43 16.66 8.88
N PHE A 164 -3.65 16.43 9.37
CA PHE A 164 -4.34 17.34 10.26
C PHE A 164 -3.51 17.69 11.50
N GLY A 165 -3.62 18.96 11.91
CA GLY A 165 -2.95 19.51 13.09
C GLY A 165 -1.78 20.42 12.76
N TYR A 166 -0.90 20.58 13.74
CA TYR A 166 0.38 21.27 13.58
C TYR A 166 1.48 20.22 13.75
N ASN A 167 2.34 20.06 12.74
CA ASN A 167 3.42 19.07 12.78
C ASN A 167 4.76 19.81 12.60
N SER A 168 5.58 19.81 13.64
CA SER A 168 6.95 20.34 13.60
C SER A 168 7.91 19.40 14.33
N ASP A 169 9.20 19.72 14.27
CA ASP A 169 10.26 19.04 15.03
C ASP A 169 10.30 19.45 16.52
N THR A 170 9.55 20.49 16.91
CA THR A 170 9.52 21.00 18.28
C THR A 170 8.21 20.73 19.00
N ILE A 171 7.11 20.55 18.28
CA ILE A 171 5.80 20.26 18.85
C ILE A 171 4.89 19.66 17.77
N ILE A 172 4.07 18.69 18.16
CA ILE A 172 2.98 18.18 17.32
C ILE A 172 1.67 18.38 18.07
N ARG A 173 0.68 18.98 17.41
CA ARG A 173 -0.66 19.25 17.97
C ARG A 173 -1.74 18.58 17.14
N ALA A 174 -2.74 18.05 17.82
CA ALA A 174 -3.92 17.48 17.21
C ALA A 174 -4.69 18.55 16.41
N GLY A 175 -5.47 18.11 15.43
CA GLY A 175 -6.28 19.00 14.57
C GLY A 175 -7.17 19.96 15.35
N LEU A 176 -7.79 19.48 16.43
CA LEU A 176 -8.70 20.30 17.25
C LEU A 176 -7.98 21.45 17.98
N PHE A 177 -6.68 21.29 18.27
CA PHE A 177 -5.87 22.25 19.02
C PHE A 177 -4.71 22.77 18.17
N ARG A 178 -4.96 22.99 16.87
CA ARG A 178 -3.93 23.39 15.89
C ARG A 178 -3.24 24.70 16.26
N ASP A 179 -3.96 25.61 16.89
CA ASP A 179 -3.39 26.83 17.46
C ASP A 179 -2.58 26.47 18.71
N ILE A 180 -1.26 26.66 18.61
CA ILE A 180 -0.30 26.35 19.69
C ILE A 180 -0.45 27.28 20.90
N SER A 181 -1.12 28.43 20.75
CA SER A 181 -1.37 29.35 21.86
C SER A 181 -2.51 28.90 22.78
N GLN A 182 -3.36 27.99 22.30
CA GLN A 182 -4.50 27.49 23.06
C GLN A 182 -4.05 26.44 24.09
N PRO A 183 -4.56 26.48 25.33
CA PRO A 183 -4.27 25.45 26.31
C PRO A 183 -4.85 24.10 25.86
N VAL A 184 -4.14 23.02 26.20
CA VAL A 184 -4.65 21.65 26.05
C VAL A 184 -5.58 21.34 27.23
N PRO A 185 -6.81 20.86 26.99
CA PRO A 185 -7.66 20.36 28.07
C PRO A 185 -7.18 19.00 28.56
N GLU A 186 -7.54 18.65 29.80
CA GLU A 186 -7.30 17.32 30.38
C GLU A 186 -7.80 16.18 29.46
N PRO A 187 -7.07 15.05 29.39
CA PRO A 187 -7.46 13.90 28.58
C PRO A 187 -8.82 13.35 28.96
N LEU A 188 -9.65 13.06 27.96
CA LEU A 188 -10.96 12.45 28.19
C LEU A 188 -10.83 11.00 28.70
N GLU A 189 -11.74 10.60 29.56
CA GLU A 189 -11.84 9.21 29.98
C GLU A 189 -12.24 8.29 28.82
N MET A 190 -11.55 7.16 28.71
CA MET A 190 -11.78 6.22 27.62
C MET A 190 -13.20 5.64 27.71
N ASN A 191 -13.89 5.59 26.57
CA ASN A 191 -15.31 5.21 26.45
C ASN A 191 -16.33 6.22 27.04
N SER A 192 -15.93 7.45 27.39
CA SER A 192 -16.93 8.51 27.60
C SER A 192 -17.66 8.84 26.29
N PRO A 193 -18.88 9.40 26.33
CA PRO A 193 -19.60 9.80 25.12
C PRO A 193 -18.80 10.77 24.23
N GLU A 194 -18.10 11.72 24.84
CA GLU A 194 -17.26 12.70 24.14
C GLU A 194 -16.02 12.05 23.54
N PHE A 195 -15.35 11.15 24.28
CA PHE A 195 -14.21 10.39 23.77
C PHE A 195 -14.63 9.55 22.56
N ASP A 196 -15.74 8.83 22.68
CA ASP A 196 -16.25 7.97 21.62
C ASP A 196 -16.57 8.74 20.35
N LYS A 197 -17.19 9.92 20.46
CA LYS A 197 -17.45 10.80 19.30
C LYS A 197 -16.14 11.18 18.60
N HIS A 198 -15.14 11.62 19.36
CA HIS A 198 -13.84 11.97 18.80
C HIS A 198 -13.10 10.77 18.21
N ALA A 199 -13.12 9.62 18.89
CA ALA A 199 -12.49 8.39 18.44
C ALA A 199 -13.15 7.86 17.15
N ALA A 200 -14.48 7.90 17.06
CA ALA A 200 -15.22 7.49 15.87
C ALA A 200 -14.85 8.37 14.68
N ASN A 201 -14.91 9.70 14.82
CA ASN A 201 -14.54 10.64 13.76
C ASN A 201 -13.09 10.40 13.29
N HIS A 202 -12.17 10.19 14.24
CA HIS A 202 -10.77 9.93 13.95
C HIS A 202 -10.57 8.62 13.16
N LEU A 203 -11.18 7.53 13.61
CA LEU A 203 -10.99 6.19 13.03
C LEU A 203 -11.80 5.97 11.75
N ASN A 204 -12.93 6.67 11.59
CA ASN A 204 -13.67 6.77 10.33
C ASN A 204 -12.94 7.63 9.28
N ARG A 205 -11.89 8.37 9.68
CA ARG A 205 -11.14 9.31 8.83
C ARG A 205 -12.04 10.42 8.28
N GLU A 206 -12.98 10.87 9.10
CA GLU A 206 -13.78 12.03 8.77
C GLU A 206 -12.88 13.26 8.75
N LYS A 207 -13.17 14.23 7.86
CA LYS A 207 -12.43 15.50 7.77
C LYS A 207 -12.83 16.46 8.90
N ILE A 208 -12.96 15.94 10.11
CA ILE A 208 -13.34 16.68 11.31
C ILE A 208 -12.12 16.71 12.25
N PRO A 209 -11.69 17.89 12.71
CA PRO A 209 -10.64 18.01 13.70
C PRO A 209 -10.96 17.21 14.97
N THR A 210 -10.00 16.40 15.43
CA THR A 210 -10.10 15.61 16.66
C THR A 210 -8.96 15.96 17.61
N PRO A 211 -9.11 15.72 18.92
CA PRO A 211 -8.05 15.90 19.91
C PRO A 211 -7.03 14.76 19.89
N MET A 212 -7.02 13.89 18.87
CA MET A 212 -6.21 12.68 18.84
C MET A 212 -5.13 12.78 17.76
N ILE A 213 -3.91 12.44 18.14
CA ILE A 213 -2.75 12.35 17.24
C ILE A 213 -2.49 10.86 16.99
N SER A 214 -2.60 10.42 15.74
CA SER A 214 -2.29 9.03 15.38
C SER A 214 -0.78 8.77 15.49
N THR A 215 -0.42 7.76 16.25
CA THR A 215 0.93 7.18 16.33
C THR A 215 0.84 5.66 16.23
N SER A 216 1.98 5.00 16.17
CA SER A 216 2.05 3.55 16.09
C SER A 216 3.24 2.99 16.84
N ASN A 217 3.11 1.79 17.37
CA ASN A 217 4.25 1.01 17.88
C ASN A 217 4.90 0.12 16.81
N SER A 218 4.47 0.20 15.54
CA SER A 218 5.06 -0.50 14.40
C SER A 218 5.67 0.52 13.44
N LEU A 219 7.00 0.52 13.34
CA LEU A 219 7.71 1.32 12.35
C LEU A 219 7.38 0.81 10.93
N MET A 220 7.22 -0.50 10.74
CA MET A 220 6.84 -1.10 9.46
C MET A 220 5.51 -0.53 8.96
N TRP A 221 4.53 -0.43 9.87
CA TRP A 221 3.23 0.17 9.58
C TRP A 221 3.35 1.63 9.16
N VAL A 222 4.12 2.42 9.90
CA VAL A 222 4.36 3.85 9.63
C VAL A 222 5.08 4.08 8.30
N LEU A 223 6.10 3.28 7.98
CA LEU A 223 6.79 3.33 6.69
C LEU A 223 5.86 2.95 5.54
N ARG A 224 4.99 1.95 5.73
CA ARG A 224 3.98 1.59 4.73
C ARG A 224 2.99 2.72 4.50
N LYS A 225 2.60 3.44 5.55
CA LYS A 225 1.70 4.62 5.44
C LYS A 225 2.37 5.72 4.62
N ALA A 226 3.65 6.01 4.88
CA ALA A 226 4.43 6.96 4.09
C ALA A 226 4.61 6.52 2.62
N ALA A 227 4.81 5.23 2.37
CA ALA A 227 4.87 4.71 1.01
C ALA A 227 3.55 4.87 0.26
N LEU A 228 2.42 4.66 0.96
CA LEU A 228 1.08 4.72 0.36
C LEU A 228 0.58 6.15 0.16
N SER A 229 1.07 7.12 0.94
CA SER A 229 0.67 8.52 0.79
C SER A 229 1.10 9.10 -0.55
N ARG A 230 2.23 8.63 -1.12
CA ARG A 230 2.71 8.95 -2.48
C ARG A 230 1.69 8.70 -3.59
N ARG A 231 0.58 8.01 -3.32
CA ARG A 231 -0.55 7.88 -4.26
C ARG A 231 -1.38 9.14 -4.42
N TRP A 232 -1.29 10.05 -3.45
CA TRP A 232 -2.04 11.29 -3.40
C TRP A 232 -1.10 12.43 -3.77
N THR A 233 -1.40 13.14 -4.84
CA THR A 233 -0.56 14.25 -5.33
C THR A 233 -0.46 15.41 -4.34
N SER A 234 -1.45 15.55 -3.44
CA SER A 234 -1.43 16.54 -2.37
C SER A 234 -0.56 16.14 -1.17
N ALA A 235 -0.22 14.86 -1.01
CA ALA A 235 0.60 14.39 0.11
C ALA A 235 2.09 14.63 -0.16
N THR A 236 2.53 15.87 0.08
CA THR A 236 3.92 16.30 -0.04
C THR A 236 4.67 16.19 1.29
N ASN A 237 6.00 16.11 1.21
CA ASN A 237 6.91 16.09 2.35
C ASN A 237 6.60 15.03 3.43
N PRO A 238 6.51 13.73 3.07
CA PRO A 238 6.29 12.66 4.03
C PRO A 238 7.44 12.59 5.06
N ARG A 239 7.09 12.61 6.35
CA ARG A 239 8.02 12.56 7.48
C ARG A 239 7.69 11.41 8.42
N ILE A 240 8.74 10.90 9.08
CA ILE A 240 8.66 9.90 10.13
C ILE A 240 9.19 10.52 11.42
N THR A 241 8.33 10.61 12.42
CA THR A 241 8.69 11.09 13.76
C THR A 241 8.84 9.90 14.70
N ILE A 242 9.94 9.88 15.45
CA ILE A 242 10.18 8.95 16.56
C ILE A 242 9.85 9.66 17.86
N ILE A 243 9.08 8.98 18.71
CA ILE A 243 8.47 9.57 19.90
C ILE A 243 8.82 8.73 21.12
N ASP A 244 9.31 9.37 22.18
CA ASP A 244 9.50 8.82 23.51
C ASP A 244 8.21 8.97 24.33
N PRO A 245 7.50 7.87 24.62
CA PRO A 245 6.19 7.92 25.27
C PRO A 245 6.24 8.36 26.73
N ARG A 246 7.42 8.37 27.36
CA ARG A 246 7.60 8.78 28.77
C ARG A 246 7.18 10.23 29.03
N TYR A 247 7.21 11.06 28.00
CA TYR A 247 6.89 12.48 28.06
C TYR A 247 5.47 12.80 27.57
N LEU A 248 4.67 11.77 27.25
CA LEU A 248 3.29 11.95 26.82
C LEU A 248 2.35 11.96 28.01
N GLU A 249 1.38 12.86 28.01
CA GLU A 249 0.37 12.97 29.07
C GLU A 249 -0.57 11.77 29.08
N LYS A 250 -1.14 11.41 27.92
CA LYS A 250 -2.07 10.30 27.78
C LYS A 250 -2.01 9.65 26.41
N THR A 251 -2.07 8.32 26.42
CA THR A 251 -2.19 7.50 25.21
C THR A 251 -3.34 6.52 25.33
N TYR A 252 -4.02 6.25 24.21
CA TYR A 252 -5.08 5.25 24.09
C TYR A 252 -4.72 4.25 23.01
N ARG A 253 -4.63 2.97 23.35
CA ARG A 253 -4.42 1.93 22.34
C ARG A 253 -5.75 1.65 21.65
N ALA A 254 -5.80 1.78 20.32
CA ALA A 254 -7.04 1.61 19.57
C ALA A 254 -7.68 0.22 19.79
N SER A 255 -6.87 -0.83 19.94
CA SER A 255 -7.36 -2.18 20.23
C SER A 255 -8.18 -2.30 21.51
N ASP A 256 -7.98 -1.41 22.48
CA ASP A 256 -8.57 -1.54 23.81
C ASP A 256 -10.04 -1.07 23.82
N PHE A 257 -10.40 -0.16 22.91
CA PHE A 257 -11.75 0.40 22.84
C PHE A 257 -12.47 0.16 21.51
N ILE A 258 -11.79 -0.15 20.40
CA ILE A 258 -12.41 -0.23 19.06
C ILE A 258 -13.61 -1.18 18.99
N THR A 259 -13.54 -2.34 19.65
CA THR A 259 -14.66 -3.30 19.64
C THR A 259 -15.89 -2.76 20.36
N GLY A 260 -15.69 -2.01 21.45
CA GLY A 260 -16.77 -1.33 22.16
C GLY A 260 -17.30 -0.14 21.36
N LEU A 261 -16.40 0.65 20.80
CA LEU A 261 -16.71 1.82 19.98
C LEU A 261 -17.61 1.45 18.79
N CYS A 262 -17.29 0.38 18.06
CA CYS A 262 -18.12 -0.13 16.95
C CYS A 262 -19.54 -0.54 17.35
N LYS A 263 -19.82 -0.74 18.64
CA LYS A 263 -21.17 -1.01 19.15
C LYS A 263 -21.91 0.25 19.58
N ARG A 264 -21.19 1.31 19.93
CA ARG A 264 -21.74 2.55 20.51
C ARG A 264 -21.80 3.70 19.51
N GLN A 265 -21.02 3.63 18.43
CA GLN A 265 -20.90 4.68 17.42
C GLN A 265 -21.10 4.12 16.00
N PRO A 266 -21.64 4.92 15.07
CA PRO A 266 -21.69 4.56 13.66
C PRO A 266 -20.27 4.52 13.08
N MET A 267 -19.88 3.38 12.52
CA MET A 267 -18.54 3.16 11.97
C MET A 267 -18.60 2.80 10.49
N ILE A 268 -17.60 3.22 9.72
CA ILE A 268 -17.48 2.79 8.32
C ILE A 268 -17.27 1.27 8.24
N PRO A 269 -17.71 0.57 7.17
CA PRO A 269 -17.55 -0.88 7.06
C PRO A 269 -16.11 -1.39 7.20
N ALA A 270 -15.12 -0.56 6.85
CA ALA A 270 -13.71 -0.88 7.05
C ALA A 270 -13.30 -0.88 8.53
N ALA A 271 -13.89 -0.01 9.36
CA ALA A 271 -13.59 0.11 10.78
C ALA A 271 -14.09 -1.10 11.58
N HIS A 272 -15.18 -1.76 11.17
CA HIS A 272 -15.61 -3.03 11.78
C HIS A 272 -14.60 -4.18 11.59
N ARG A 273 -13.72 -4.10 10.59
CA ARG A 273 -12.63 -5.07 10.35
C ARG A 273 -11.30 -4.61 10.93
N TYR A 274 -11.25 -3.38 11.41
CA TYR A 274 -10.04 -2.77 11.94
C TYR A 274 -9.88 -3.15 13.41
N VAL A 275 -8.74 -3.77 13.72
CA VAL A 275 -8.45 -4.33 15.05
C VAL A 275 -7.60 -3.40 15.92
N GLY A 276 -7.14 -2.26 15.38
CA GLY A 276 -6.38 -1.27 16.15
C GLY A 276 -5.03 -1.77 16.70
N HIS A 277 -4.47 -2.86 16.17
CA HIS A 277 -3.33 -3.55 16.79
C HIS A 277 -2.07 -2.69 16.89
N TYR A 278 -1.87 -1.80 15.91
CA TYR A 278 -0.68 -0.96 15.82
C TYR A 278 -0.94 0.50 16.12
N ASP A 279 -2.19 0.95 16.24
CA ASP A 279 -2.47 2.37 16.37
C ASP A 279 -2.63 2.76 17.85
N ILE A 280 -1.90 3.81 18.21
CA ILE A 280 -1.88 4.40 19.54
C ILE A 280 -2.21 5.87 19.34
N LEU A 281 -3.30 6.31 19.98
CA LEU A 281 -3.78 7.67 19.90
C LEU A 281 -3.20 8.46 21.05
N VAL A 282 -2.46 9.52 20.75
CA VAL A 282 -1.94 10.45 21.76
C VAL A 282 -2.94 11.59 21.93
N TRP A 283 -3.22 11.96 23.17
CA TRP A 283 -4.09 13.09 23.46
C TRP A 283 -3.39 14.41 23.15
N ALA A 284 -4.04 15.23 22.33
CA ALA A 284 -3.83 16.66 22.07
C ALA A 284 -2.45 17.12 21.59
N GLU A 285 -1.37 16.72 22.24
CA GLU A 285 -0.03 17.25 22.02
C GLU A 285 1.05 16.17 22.20
N ILE A 286 2.09 16.26 21.38
CA ILE A 286 3.39 15.62 21.60
C ILE A 286 4.39 16.75 21.80
N PRO A 287 4.91 16.94 23.03
CA PRO A 287 5.82 18.04 23.33
C PRO A 287 7.22 17.76 22.81
N LYS A 288 8.06 18.81 22.72
CA LYS A 288 9.44 18.73 22.22
C LYS A 288 10.25 17.59 22.84
N GLN A 289 10.12 17.41 24.16
CA GLN A 289 10.88 16.43 24.93
C GLN A 289 10.51 14.99 24.54
N ALA A 290 9.29 14.77 24.03
CA ALA A 290 8.86 13.49 23.50
C ALA A 290 9.37 13.25 22.08
N ILE A 291 9.72 14.29 21.30
CA ILE A 291 10.18 14.14 19.91
C ILE A 291 11.67 13.78 19.92
N VAL A 292 11.97 12.53 19.61
CA VAL A 292 13.34 11.99 19.59
C VAL A 292 14.05 12.39 18.31
N ASN A 293 13.39 12.19 17.17
CA ASN A 293 13.90 12.56 15.86
C ASN A 293 12.75 12.72 14.85
N VAL A 294 12.97 13.54 13.83
CA VAL A 294 12.08 13.68 12.67
C VAL A 294 12.91 13.53 11.41
N ILE A 295 12.55 12.56 10.56
CA ILE A 295 13.31 12.24 9.36
C ILE A 295 12.39 12.38 8.15
N ASP A 296 12.88 13.03 7.11
CA ASP A 296 12.22 13.01 5.81
C ASP A 296 12.23 11.59 5.24
N TYR A 297 11.08 11.13 4.74
CA TYR A 297 10.94 9.76 4.28
C TYR A 297 11.82 9.46 3.06
N PHE A 298 12.06 10.42 2.17
CA PHE A 298 12.94 10.23 1.01
C PHE A 298 14.41 10.22 1.43
N GLU A 299 14.79 11.07 2.39
CA GLU A 299 16.11 11.02 3.02
C GLU A 299 16.35 9.65 3.67
N LEU A 300 15.36 9.11 4.38
CA LEU A 300 15.42 7.78 4.96
C LEU A 300 15.59 6.69 3.89
N LEU A 301 14.84 6.75 2.80
CA LEU A 301 15.00 5.79 1.69
C LEU A 301 16.39 5.86 1.08
N HIS A 302 16.93 7.07 0.89
CA HIS A 302 18.28 7.25 0.38
C HIS A 302 19.32 6.67 1.36
N ALA A 303 19.27 7.07 2.63
CA ALA A 303 20.19 6.65 3.69
C ALA A 303 20.19 5.13 3.91
N THR A 304 19.06 4.45 3.69
CA THR A 304 18.92 3.00 3.86
C THR A 304 19.18 2.20 2.59
N SER A 305 19.25 2.85 1.42
CA SER A 305 19.50 2.18 0.13
C SER A 305 20.97 1.98 -0.19
N VAL A 306 21.86 2.80 0.39
CA VAL A 306 23.31 2.74 0.12
C VAL A 306 24.00 1.65 0.94
N PRO A 307 23.81 1.54 2.27
CA PRO A 307 24.42 0.47 3.04
C PRO A 307 23.75 -0.86 2.70
N ARG A 308 24.46 -1.71 1.95
CA ARG A 308 23.96 -2.99 1.46
C ARG A 308 23.35 -3.85 2.58
N HIS A 309 23.99 -3.91 3.74
CA HIS A 309 23.54 -4.72 4.85
C HIS A 309 22.19 -4.23 5.42
N ILE A 310 22.00 -2.92 5.64
CA ILE A 310 20.68 -2.34 6.00
C ILE A 310 19.63 -2.68 4.93
N HIS A 311 19.95 -2.42 3.66
CA HIS A 311 19.02 -2.65 2.57
C HIS A 311 18.50 -4.09 2.53
N ILE A 312 19.39 -5.09 2.68
CA ILE A 312 18.97 -6.48 2.57
C ILE A 312 18.14 -6.93 3.79
N HIS A 313 18.47 -6.46 5.00
CA HIS A 313 17.75 -6.89 6.21
C HIS A 313 16.38 -6.19 6.38
N PHE A 314 16.30 -4.90 6.03
CA PHE A 314 15.09 -4.09 6.19
C PHE A 314 14.20 -4.04 4.94
N ARG A 315 14.76 -4.38 3.76
CA ARG A 315 14.06 -4.41 2.45
C ARG A 315 13.17 -3.19 2.22
N MET A 316 13.75 -2.01 2.39
CA MET A 316 13.07 -0.73 2.16
C MET A 316 12.54 -0.63 0.72
N ASP A 317 13.16 -1.34 -0.24
CA ASP A 317 12.66 -1.52 -1.62
C ASP A 317 11.31 -2.24 -1.71
N ILE A 318 10.95 -3.07 -0.73
CA ILE A 318 9.66 -3.75 -0.63
C ILE A 318 8.69 -2.90 0.20
N VAL A 319 9.14 -2.40 1.34
CA VAL A 319 8.30 -1.58 2.26
C VAL A 319 7.79 -0.32 1.55
N SER A 320 8.60 0.26 0.65
CA SER A 320 8.25 1.45 -0.15
C SER A 320 7.35 1.18 -1.37
N ARG A 321 6.99 -0.08 -1.68
CA ARG A 321 6.19 -0.37 -2.88
C ARG A 321 4.72 -0.01 -2.70
N VAL A 322 4.24 0.81 -3.62
CA VAL A 322 2.86 1.29 -3.66
C VAL A 322 1.86 0.15 -3.91
N LYS A 323 2.10 -0.74 -4.87
CA LYS A 323 1.25 -1.93 -5.12
C LYS A 323 2.05 -3.18 -4.84
N ILE A 324 1.56 -3.99 -3.91
CA ILE A 324 2.00 -5.36 -3.76
C ILE A 324 0.77 -6.24 -3.89
N ASN A 325 0.48 -6.68 -5.11
CA ASN A 325 -0.48 -7.76 -5.30
C ASN A 325 0.12 -8.97 -4.56
N SER A 326 -0.62 -9.52 -3.60
CA SER A 326 -0.37 -10.80 -2.91
C SER A 326 0.87 -11.01 -2.01
N VAL A 327 1.58 -9.97 -1.51
CA VAL A 327 2.47 -10.17 -0.34
C VAL A 327 1.62 -10.14 0.94
N ILE A 328 0.92 -11.25 1.14
CA ILE A 328 0.24 -11.61 2.38
C ILE A 328 1.30 -11.71 3.47
N TYR A 329 1.33 -10.76 4.42
CA TYR A 329 1.70 -10.92 5.85
C TYR A 329 2.74 -12.01 6.19
N GLY A 330 3.78 -12.03 5.37
CA GLY A 330 4.72 -13.13 5.21
C GLY A 330 5.78 -12.64 4.25
N MET A 331 6.29 -11.42 4.50
CA MET A 331 7.59 -11.01 4.00
C MET A 331 8.58 -12.06 4.51
N LYS A 332 8.76 -13.11 3.72
CA LYS A 332 9.95 -13.95 3.78
C LYS A 332 11.05 -13.01 3.31
N PHE A 333 11.55 -12.19 4.23
CA PHE A 333 12.79 -11.48 4.02
C PHE A 333 13.77 -12.56 3.59
N ALA A 334 14.25 -12.42 2.36
CA ALA A 334 15.37 -13.19 1.89
C ALA A 334 16.44 -13.07 2.98
N VAL A 335 16.73 -14.17 3.68
CA VAL A 335 17.78 -14.29 4.69
C VAL A 335 19.07 -13.79 4.07
N ALA A 336 19.45 -12.56 4.37
CA ALA A 336 20.85 -12.18 4.30
C ALA A 336 21.55 -12.74 5.52
N CYS A 337 22.82 -13.07 5.30
CA CYS A 337 23.83 -13.44 6.29
C CYS A 337 23.46 -12.90 7.68
N SER A 338 23.11 -13.81 8.59
CA SER A 338 22.83 -13.51 10.02
C SER A 338 23.94 -12.68 10.64
N GLU A 339 25.19 -12.88 10.20
CA GLU A 339 26.39 -12.19 10.67
C GLU A 339 26.32 -10.67 10.54
N GLU A 340 25.53 -10.13 9.59
CA GLU A 340 25.38 -8.68 9.40
C GLU A 340 24.11 -8.11 10.05
N ILE A 341 23.25 -8.93 10.67
CA ILE A 341 21.96 -8.46 11.18
C ILE A 341 22.13 -7.48 12.34
N GLU A 342 23.07 -7.77 13.25
CA GLU A 342 23.35 -6.91 14.40
C GLU A 342 23.88 -5.57 13.91
N ARG A 343 24.88 -5.60 13.02
CA ARG A 343 25.41 -4.39 12.38
C ARG A 343 24.33 -3.60 11.64
N ALA A 344 23.42 -4.28 10.92
CA ALA A 344 22.33 -3.61 10.20
C ALA A 344 21.36 -2.93 11.15
N VAL A 345 21.02 -3.58 12.26
CA VAL A 345 20.17 -3.01 13.30
C VAL A 345 20.84 -1.81 13.96
N GLU A 346 22.13 -1.90 14.22
CA GLU A 346 22.94 -0.80 14.76
C GLU A 346 22.97 0.42 13.83
N ASP A 347 23.41 0.24 12.59
CA ASP A 347 23.52 1.33 11.62
C ASP A 347 22.13 1.92 11.30
N PHE A 348 21.08 1.07 11.23
CA PHE A 348 19.70 1.54 11.08
C PHE A 348 19.21 2.34 12.29
N SER A 349 19.57 1.93 13.51
CA SER A 349 19.25 2.68 14.73
C SER A 349 19.94 4.05 14.75
N ALA A 350 21.18 4.14 14.27
CA ALA A 350 21.91 5.40 14.18
C ALA A 350 21.25 6.37 13.18
N ILE A 351 20.79 5.87 12.04
CA ILE A 351 20.02 6.67 11.06
C ILE A 351 18.72 7.16 11.71
N MET A 352 17.98 6.26 12.34
CA MET A 352 16.64 6.56 12.86
C MET A 352 16.68 7.47 14.09
N LEU A 353 17.59 7.23 15.03
CA LEU A 353 17.66 8.00 16.29
C LEU A 353 18.54 9.25 16.18
N GLY A 354 19.42 9.34 15.16
CA GLY A 354 20.36 10.44 15.02
C GLY A 354 21.19 10.64 16.29
N LYS A 355 21.13 11.86 16.86
CA LYS A 355 21.88 12.19 18.10
C LYS A 355 21.40 11.43 19.33
N ALA A 356 20.18 10.90 19.33
CA ALA A 356 19.61 10.16 20.46
C ALA A 356 20.11 8.71 20.58
N VAL A 357 20.94 8.24 19.64
CA VAL A 357 21.49 6.88 19.64
C VAL A 357 22.34 6.57 20.90
N ALA A 358 22.89 7.58 21.56
CA ALA A 358 23.69 7.42 22.78
C ALA A 358 22.86 7.31 24.08
N THR A 359 21.54 7.17 23.98
CA THR A 359 20.62 7.12 25.13
C THR A 359 20.03 5.73 25.33
N ASP A 360 19.26 5.52 26.41
CA ASP A 360 18.52 4.30 26.68
C ASP A 360 17.43 3.99 25.62
N LEU A 361 17.11 4.97 24.76
CA LEU A 361 16.17 4.81 23.65
C LEU A 361 16.70 3.88 22.56
N ARG A 362 18.02 3.72 22.44
CA ARG A 362 18.61 2.81 21.46
C ARG A 362 18.15 1.38 21.66
N ASP A 363 18.24 0.86 22.88
CA ASP A 363 17.89 -0.53 23.16
C ASP A 363 16.37 -0.77 23.01
N LYS A 364 15.56 0.24 23.37
CA LYS A 364 14.10 0.23 23.15
C LYS A 364 13.76 0.21 21.65
N PHE A 365 14.42 1.05 20.85
CA PHE A 365 14.27 1.08 19.40
C PHE A 365 14.66 -0.26 18.77
N ILE A 366 15.85 -0.77 19.11
CA ILE A 366 16.36 -2.06 18.62
C ILE A 366 15.39 -3.19 18.95
N THR A 367 14.89 -3.24 20.20
CA THR A 367 13.89 -4.22 20.62
C THR A 367 12.61 -4.11 19.81
N ALA A 368 12.05 -2.90 19.68
CA ALA A 368 10.82 -2.66 18.95
C ALA A 368 10.93 -3.09 17.48
N VAL A 369 11.99 -2.66 16.81
CA VAL A 369 12.25 -2.97 15.39
C VAL A 369 12.53 -4.45 15.19
N SER A 370 13.28 -5.08 16.11
CA SER A 370 13.57 -6.52 16.03
C SER A 370 12.31 -7.37 16.10
N ILE A 371 11.35 -6.99 16.95
CA ILE A 371 10.06 -7.69 17.04
C ILE A 371 9.19 -7.37 15.81
N ASP A 372 9.12 -6.11 15.38
CA ASP A 372 8.30 -5.65 14.26
C ASP A 372 8.73 -6.27 12.91
N TRP A 373 10.05 -6.42 12.68
CA TRP A 373 10.60 -7.10 11.50
C TRP A 373 10.77 -8.61 11.68
N GLY A 374 10.44 -9.15 12.87
CA GLY A 374 10.61 -10.57 13.21
C GLY A 374 12.06 -11.05 13.07
N LEU A 375 13.04 -10.21 13.40
CA LEU A 375 14.47 -10.47 13.17
C LEU A 375 14.95 -11.69 13.96
N GLY A 376 14.51 -11.86 15.22
CA GLY A 376 14.89 -13.00 16.05
C GLY A 376 14.32 -14.35 15.61
N ALA A 377 13.37 -14.38 14.67
CA ALA A 377 12.82 -15.62 14.10
C ALA A 377 13.49 -16.03 12.79
N ARG A 378 14.46 -15.25 12.29
CA ARG A 378 15.17 -15.55 11.04
C ARG A 378 16.26 -16.58 11.33
N GLN A 379 16.14 -17.77 10.73
CA GLN A 379 17.16 -18.81 10.80
C GLN A 379 18.12 -18.71 9.60
N GLU A 380 19.38 -19.06 9.81
CA GLU A 380 20.50 -18.95 8.84
C GLU A 380 20.31 -19.71 7.51
N ASN A 381 19.41 -20.70 7.44
CA ASN A 381 19.43 -21.69 6.36
C ASN A 381 18.25 -21.62 5.37
N GLN A 382 17.62 -20.47 5.18
CA GLN A 382 16.64 -20.34 4.09
C GLN A 382 17.32 -19.88 2.80
N ASP A 383 17.45 -20.78 1.82
CA ASP A 383 17.90 -20.42 0.47
C ASP A 383 16.93 -19.42 -0.16
N VAL A 384 17.43 -18.21 -0.33
CA VAL A 384 16.68 -17.04 -0.79
C VAL A 384 17.29 -16.40 -2.01
N SER A 385 18.27 -17.07 -2.64
CA SER A 385 18.88 -16.71 -3.93
C SER A 385 17.82 -16.33 -4.97
N LYS A 386 16.68 -17.02 -4.98
CA LYS A 386 15.51 -16.77 -5.85
C LYS A 386 14.74 -15.47 -5.60
N TYR A 387 14.95 -14.78 -4.47
CA TYR A 387 14.26 -13.54 -4.10
C TYR A 387 15.18 -12.30 -4.16
N PHE A 388 16.45 -12.49 -4.47
CA PHE A 388 17.34 -11.39 -4.81
C PHE A 388 16.96 -10.89 -6.20
N LEU A 389 16.52 -9.63 -6.27
CA LEU A 389 16.58 -8.92 -7.54
C LEU A 389 18.06 -8.82 -7.91
N PRO A 390 18.48 -9.24 -9.12
CA PRO A 390 19.89 -9.50 -9.39
C PRO A 390 20.83 -8.34 -9.09
N ARG A 391 20.39 -7.07 -9.15
CA ARG A 391 21.15 -5.90 -8.70
C ARG A 391 20.17 -4.78 -8.36
N TRP A 392 19.95 -4.50 -7.08
CA TRP A 392 19.45 -3.18 -6.68
C TRP A 392 20.66 -2.26 -6.57
N THR A 393 20.69 -1.21 -7.36
CA THR A 393 21.82 -0.28 -7.49
C THR A 393 21.43 1.09 -6.96
N ALA A 394 22.41 1.94 -6.67
CA ALA A 394 22.17 3.36 -6.40
C ALA A 394 21.37 4.02 -7.54
N THR A 395 21.52 3.53 -8.77
CA THR A 395 20.75 3.95 -9.94
C THR A 395 19.26 3.60 -9.83
N ASP A 396 18.90 2.45 -9.26
CA ASP A 396 17.49 2.06 -9.07
C ASP A 396 16.82 2.92 -7.99
N ALA A 397 17.56 3.22 -6.91
CA ALA A 397 17.11 4.19 -5.91
C ALA A 397 16.93 5.60 -6.51
N GLN A 398 17.90 6.05 -7.32
CA GLN A 398 17.80 7.32 -8.04
C GLN A 398 16.68 7.31 -9.08
N GLN A 399 16.40 6.21 -9.77
CA GLN A 399 15.28 6.11 -10.71
C GLN A 399 13.94 6.20 -9.99
N LEU A 400 13.79 5.57 -8.82
CA LEU A 400 12.62 5.73 -7.96
C LEU A 400 12.43 7.19 -7.52
N LEU A 401 13.50 7.89 -7.17
CA LEU A 401 13.46 9.30 -6.79
C LEU A 401 13.23 10.24 -8.01
N ARG A 402 13.76 9.90 -9.19
CA ARG A 402 13.58 10.68 -10.44
C ARG A 402 12.18 10.56 -11.01
N LEU A 403 11.56 9.38 -10.94
CA LEU A 403 10.16 9.19 -11.33
C LEU A 403 9.23 10.10 -10.55
N ASP A 404 9.55 10.38 -9.29
CA ASP A 404 8.79 11.33 -8.46
C ASP A 404 9.10 12.79 -8.86
N ALA A 405 10.36 13.15 -9.11
CA ALA A 405 10.73 14.52 -9.53
C ALA A 405 10.12 14.93 -10.89
N ASP A 406 10.02 13.99 -11.83
CA ASP A 406 9.39 14.21 -13.14
C ASP A 406 7.86 14.30 -13.07
N MET A 407 7.23 13.71 -12.04
CA MET A 407 5.81 13.94 -11.74
C MET A 407 5.56 15.41 -11.35
N PHE A 408 6.38 15.98 -10.45
CA PHE A 408 6.19 17.35 -9.97
C PHE A 408 6.49 18.41 -11.04
N ARG A 409 7.53 18.23 -11.86
CA ARG A 409 7.87 19.21 -12.93
C ARG A 409 6.82 19.31 -14.03
N LYS A 410 6.16 18.19 -14.38
CA LYS A 410 5.13 18.21 -15.42
C LYS A 410 3.88 18.97 -14.99
N GLU A 411 3.53 18.97 -13.70
CA GLU A 411 2.41 19.75 -13.20
C GLU A 411 2.72 21.26 -13.11
N ASP A 412 3.95 21.64 -12.72
CA ASP A 412 4.34 23.06 -12.70
C ASP A 412 4.34 23.67 -14.10
N GLN A 413 4.77 22.92 -15.13
CA GLN A 413 4.68 23.34 -16.53
C GLN A 413 3.23 23.46 -17.03
N VAL A 414 2.34 22.57 -16.58
CA VAL A 414 0.90 22.64 -16.90
C VAL A 414 0.25 23.84 -16.22
N LYS A 415 0.58 24.13 -14.95
CA LYS A 415 0.07 25.30 -14.23
C LYS A 415 0.63 26.62 -14.75
N SER A 416 1.91 26.67 -15.16
CA SER A 416 2.52 27.87 -15.73
C SER A 416 2.05 28.15 -17.16
N GLY A 417 1.74 27.11 -17.94
CA GLY A 417 1.22 27.24 -19.30
C GLY A 417 -0.23 27.74 -19.37
N ILE A 418 -1.03 27.52 -18.33
CA ILE A 418 -2.43 27.99 -18.26
C ILE A 418 -2.51 29.50 -18.01
N ASN A 419 -1.52 30.11 -17.33
CA ASN A 419 -1.52 31.55 -17.06
C ASN A 419 -0.89 32.42 -18.18
N GLN A 420 -0.19 31.84 -19.16
CA GLN A 420 0.40 32.62 -20.26
C GLN A 420 -0.54 32.83 -21.46
N GLY A 421 -1.74 32.24 -21.46
CA GLY A 421 -2.69 32.32 -22.56
C GLY A 421 -3.80 33.36 -22.41
N GLN A 422 -3.92 34.06 -21.28
CA GLN A 422 -5.02 35.02 -21.04
C GLN A 422 -4.60 36.49 -20.99
N ASP A 423 -3.29 36.80 -20.91
CA ASP A 423 -2.80 38.18 -20.83
C ASP A 423 -2.32 38.75 -22.19
N ALA A 424 -2.40 37.97 -23.27
CA ALA A 424 -1.93 38.40 -24.60
C ALA A 424 -3.04 38.96 -25.52
N GLU A 425 -4.30 38.99 -25.09
CA GLU A 425 -5.45 39.35 -25.96
C GLU A 425 -6.19 40.64 -25.56
N LEU A 426 -5.57 41.52 -24.74
CA LEU A 426 -6.20 42.76 -24.25
C LEU A 426 -5.44 44.06 -24.59
N LEU A 427 -4.60 44.06 -25.63
CA LEU A 427 -3.85 45.25 -26.07
C LEU A 427 -3.93 45.52 -27.57
N GLU A 428 -5.10 45.31 -28.20
CA GLU A 428 -5.38 45.89 -29.53
C GLU A 428 -6.87 46.26 -29.67
N SER A 429 -7.30 47.37 -29.10
CA SER A 429 -8.35 48.23 -29.71
C SER A 429 -8.64 49.46 -28.84
N SER A 430 -7.90 50.54 -29.01
CA SER A 430 -8.41 51.88 -28.69
C SER A 430 -7.70 52.93 -29.52
N ASP A 431 -8.11 53.05 -30.79
CA ASP A 431 -7.86 54.24 -31.59
C ASP A 431 -9.13 54.60 -32.37
N GLY A 432 -9.59 55.84 -32.16
CA GLY A 432 -10.42 56.58 -33.11
C GLY A 432 -11.93 56.62 -32.83
N GLN A 433 -12.40 57.72 -32.22
CA GLN A 433 -12.98 58.85 -32.98
C GLN A 433 -13.65 59.86 -32.03
N LEU A 434 -13.15 61.09 -32.08
CA LEU A 434 -13.82 62.31 -31.61
C LEU A 434 -14.70 62.86 -32.74
N ALA A 435 -15.95 63.17 -32.42
CA ALA A 435 -16.75 64.25 -32.99
C ALA A 435 -17.70 64.77 -31.90
#